data_AF-A0A420IAN9-F1
#
_entry.id   AF-A0A420IAN9-F1
#
_cell.length_a   1.000
_cell.length_b   1.000
_cell.length_c   1.000
_cell.angle_alpha   90.00
_cell.angle_beta   90.00
_cell.angle_gamma   90.00
#
_symmetry.space_group_name_H-M   'P 1'
#
loop_
_entity.id
_entity.type
_entity.pdbx_description
1 polymer ?
#
loop_
_entity_poly.entity_id
_entity_poly.type
_entity_poly.pdbx_seq_one_letter_code
_entity_poly.pdbx_strand_id
1 'polypeptide(L)'
;MTFLSPVDMAKTKPKEKNELKKKSRAGYIPSKTLKTPSSLSPKILLEQAAQSLQLGDADSAILLAQQAHDILGAGTKESLPALNLCGEINIELGNIELARKYFLQAANIDSDGTIDEDHGGGPEKFLWLAQLSENGGYESVEWFEKGCTILRRQIQYLNERQSSMTIDSNKTERQNTATLIDEKIQKLAGALCSIVEVFMTDLSWEEDAEQKCETLITEATLIAPNFAEPWQTLANVRISQQRLDDAQAALKRSINVWKDLPCQDPHVPDYPTRVSLARLLMEAELDTEAIEVLEGLVAEDDSSVEVWYLGGWGLYILGEKQRNNSKNCNIDKIFADSEKSNVEKDRKPEDWRNTHISSRQWLEHALNLFKQQNYEDERLGEHAQELLETLKTELGEEGANSDQGEEDDSDGDWSSFKESEEDEAMVDAE
;
A
#
# COMPACT_ATOMS: atom_id res chain seq x y z
N MET A 1 18.73 -9.88 12.11
CA MET A 1 18.95 -9.74 10.66
C MET A 1 18.15 -8.53 10.26
N THR A 2 18.82 -7.42 9.98
CA THR A 2 18.18 -6.16 9.57
C THR A 2 17.38 -6.43 8.30
N PHE A 3 16.08 -6.16 8.34
CA PHE A 3 15.21 -6.36 7.17
C PHE A 3 15.62 -5.36 6.09
N LEU A 4 16.16 -5.87 4.99
CA LEU A 4 16.35 -5.12 3.75
C LEU A 4 14.98 -5.07 3.04
N SER A 5 14.52 -3.86 2.72
CA SER A 5 13.36 -3.62 1.86
C SER A 5 13.52 -4.31 0.50
N PRO A 6 12.52 -5.06 0.01
CA PRO A 6 12.43 -5.40 -1.40
C PRO A 6 11.56 -4.35 -2.10
N VAL A 7 12.21 -3.46 -2.86
CA VAL A 7 11.63 -2.88 -4.07
C VAL A 7 11.96 -3.87 -5.17
N ASP A 8 11.00 -4.67 -5.62
CA ASP A 8 11.06 -5.35 -6.93
C ASP A 8 9.66 -5.85 -7.30
N MET A 9 8.94 -5.04 -8.08
CA MET A 9 7.68 -5.44 -8.70
C MET A 9 7.96 -6.30 -9.93
N ALA A 10 7.59 -7.57 -9.87
CA ALA A 10 7.67 -8.54 -10.95
C ALA A 10 6.87 -8.10 -12.20
N LYS A 11 7.54 -8.01 -13.35
CA LYS A 11 6.94 -7.62 -14.64
C LYS A 11 6.53 -8.86 -15.46
N THR A 12 5.23 -9.15 -15.55
CA THR A 12 4.71 -10.18 -16.47
C THR A 12 4.50 -9.64 -17.90
N LYS A 13 5.13 -10.27 -18.91
CA LYS A 13 4.98 -9.94 -20.35
C LYS A 13 3.75 -10.63 -21.00
N PRO A 14 3.01 -9.97 -21.92
CA PRO A 14 1.97 -10.63 -22.70
C PRO A 14 2.48 -11.35 -23.97
N LYS A 15 1.78 -12.43 -24.32
CA LYS A 15 2.04 -13.37 -25.44
C LYS A 15 1.56 -12.84 -26.80
N GLU A 16 2.38 -13.00 -27.83
CA GLU A 16 2.10 -12.69 -29.24
C GLU A 16 0.90 -13.48 -29.82
N LYS A 17 0.00 -12.80 -30.55
CA LYS A 17 -1.07 -13.43 -31.36
C LYS A 17 -0.71 -13.44 -32.85
N ASN A 18 -0.80 -14.63 -33.44
CA ASN A 18 -0.56 -14.92 -34.86
C ASN A 18 -1.55 -14.22 -35.81
N GLU A 19 -1.01 -13.56 -36.84
CA GLU A 19 -1.75 -13.04 -37.99
C GLU A 19 -2.22 -14.15 -38.94
N LEU A 20 -3.51 -14.14 -39.30
CA LEU A 20 -4.04 -14.91 -40.43
C LEU A 20 -4.55 -13.97 -41.54
N LYS A 21 -3.79 -13.92 -42.63
CA LYS A 21 -4.11 -13.27 -43.91
C LYS A 21 -5.40 -13.84 -44.54
N LYS A 22 -6.32 -12.98 -44.97
CA LYS A 22 -7.28 -13.30 -46.06
C LYS A 22 -7.44 -12.14 -47.06
N LYS A 23 -7.56 -12.58 -48.31
CA LYS A 23 -7.37 -11.86 -49.58
C LYS A 23 -8.54 -10.95 -49.96
N SER A 24 -8.15 -9.79 -50.51
CA SER A 24 -8.74 -8.99 -51.60
C SER A 24 -10.11 -9.38 -52.18
N ARG A 25 -11.02 -8.40 -52.26
CA ARG A 25 -11.84 -8.20 -53.46
C ARG A 25 -12.16 -6.72 -53.67
N ALA A 26 -11.71 -6.20 -54.81
CA ALA A 26 -11.96 -4.85 -55.28
C ALA A 26 -13.43 -4.71 -55.74
N GLY A 27 -14.06 -3.60 -55.36
CA GLY A 27 -15.34 -3.12 -55.87
C GLY A 27 -15.36 -1.60 -55.79
N TYR A 28 -15.59 -0.95 -56.93
CA TYR A 28 -15.50 0.49 -57.15
C TYR A 28 -16.90 1.15 -57.05
N ILE A 29 -16.91 2.48 -56.82
CA ILE A 29 -17.99 3.50 -57.00
C ILE A 29 -18.87 3.77 -55.74
N PRO A 30 -19.27 5.04 -55.41
CA PRO A 30 -18.68 6.37 -55.65
C PRO A 30 -18.50 7.20 -54.35
N SER A 31 -17.69 8.25 -54.46
CA SER A 31 -17.49 9.34 -53.50
C SER A 31 -18.80 9.93 -52.93
N LYS A 32 -19.10 9.63 -51.67
CA LYS A 32 -19.81 10.54 -50.78
C LYS A 32 -18.78 11.21 -49.90
N THR A 33 -18.70 12.53 -50.00
CA THR A 33 -18.03 13.41 -49.05
C THR A 33 -18.53 13.12 -47.65
N LEU A 34 -17.80 12.24 -46.95
CA LEU A 34 -17.92 12.06 -45.51
C LEU A 34 -17.45 13.36 -44.88
N LYS A 35 -18.41 14.09 -44.31
CA LYS A 35 -18.10 15.11 -43.32
C LYS A 35 -17.18 14.46 -42.29
N THR A 36 -16.03 15.07 -42.09
CA THR A 36 -15.09 14.74 -41.02
C THR A 36 -15.87 14.53 -39.72
N PRO A 37 -15.63 13.43 -38.98
CA PRO A 37 -16.21 13.29 -37.66
C PRO A 37 -15.68 14.47 -36.83
N SER A 38 -16.59 15.14 -36.13
CA SER A 38 -16.25 16.22 -35.21
C SER A 38 -15.04 15.83 -34.39
N SER A 39 -13.89 16.48 -34.61
CA SER A 39 -12.69 16.26 -33.81
C SER A 39 -13.06 16.60 -32.37
N LEU A 40 -13.17 15.59 -31.51
CA LEU A 40 -13.34 15.78 -30.08
C LEU A 40 -12.22 16.71 -29.59
N SER A 41 -12.55 17.69 -28.75
CA SER A 41 -11.53 18.59 -28.23
C SER A 41 -10.56 17.80 -27.34
N PRO A 42 -9.27 18.19 -27.27
CA PRO A 42 -8.30 17.51 -26.42
C PRO A 42 -8.74 17.42 -24.96
N LYS A 43 -9.41 18.46 -24.45
CA LYS A 43 -9.95 18.48 -23.10
C LYS A 43 -10.98 17.36 -22.85
N ILE A 44 -11.92 17.15 -23.77
CA ILE A 44 -12.92 16.08 -23.66
C ILE A 44 -12.25 14.70 -23.72
N LEU A 45 -11.24 14.54 -24.58
CA LEU A 45 -10.48 13.28 -24.67
C LEU A 45 -9.75 12.97 -23.37
N LEU A 46 -9.15 13.97 -22.73
CA LEU A 46 -8.47 13.79 -21.44
C LEU A 46 -9.45 13.48 -20.31
N GLU A 47 -10.61 14.16 -20.25
CA GLU A 47 -11.66 13.86 -19.28
C GLU A 47 -12.18 12.41 -19.45
N GLN A 48 -12.38 11.96 -20.68
CA GLN A 48 -12.79 10.58 -20.98
C GLN A 48 -11.70 9.55 -20.66
N ALA A 49 -10.43 9.90 -20.91
CA ALA A 49 -9.29 9.05 -20.56
C ALA A 49 -9.17 8.89 -19.04
N ALA A 50 -9.24 9.99 -18.29
CA ALA A 50 -9.21 9.96 -16.82
C ALA A 50 -10.38 9.16 -16.24
N GLN A 51 -11.59 9.30 -16.79
CA GLN A 51 -12.74 8.50 -16.38
C GLN A 51 -12.55 7.00 -16.69
N SER A 52 -11.99 6.67 -17.86
CA SER A 52 -11.73 5.29 -18.25
C SER A 52 -10.70 4.65 -17.31
N LEU A 53 -9.66 5.40 -16.93
CA LEU A 53 -8.65 4.97 -15.96
C LEU A 53 -9.27 4.70 -14.58
N GLN A 54 -10.13 5.60 -14.08
CA GLN A 54 -10.85 5.40 -12.81
C GLN A 54 -11.76 4.17 -12.80
N LEU A 55 -12.25 3.75 -13.96
CA LEU A 55 -13.06 2.54 -14.12
C LEU A 55 -12.22 1.27 -14.34
N GLY A 56 -10.89 1.37 -14.26
CA GLY A 56 -9.96 0.26 -14.46
C GLY A 56 -9.72 -0.11 -15.93
N ASP A 57 -10.22 0.68 -16.89
CA ASP A 57 -10.01 0.47 -18.33
C ASP A 57 -8.79 1.28 -18.83
N ALA A 58 -7.60 0.86 -18.38
CA ALA A 58 -6.33 1.49 -18.76
C ALA A 58 -6.03 1.35 -20.26
N ASP A 59 -6.45 0.24 -20.89
CA ASP A 59 -6.27 -0.02 -22.32
C ASP A 59 -7.03 0.98 -23.20
N SER A 60 -8.27 1.32 -22.85
CA SER A 60 -9.01 2.37 -23.57
C SER A 60 -8.50 3.77 -23.21
N ALA A 61 -8.15 3.98 -21.93
CA ALA A 61 -7.66 5.28 -21.45
C ALA A 61 -6.42 5.75 -22.22
N ILE A 62 -5.46 4.85 -22.47
CA ILE A 62 -4.20 5.23 -23.15
C ILE A 62 -4.44 5.70 -24.59
N LEU A 63 -5.39 5.09 -25.31
CA LEU A 63 -5.73 5.48 -26.69
C LEU A 63 -6.29 6.91 -26.73
N LEU A 64 -7.16 7.24 -25.78
CA LEU A 64 -7.76 8.57 -25.66
C LEU A 64 -6.73 9.63 -25.26
N ALA A 65 -5.87 9.32 -24.28
CA ALA A 65 -4.82 10.23 -23.82
C ALA A 65 -3.77 10.50 -24.91
N GLN A 66 -3.36 9.47 -25.66
CA GLN A 66 -2.45 9.62 -26.79
C GLN A 66 -3.07 10.46 -27.91
N GLN A 67 -4.34 10.23 -28.23
CA GLN A 67 -5.04 11.05 -29.22
C GLN A 67 -5.09 12.53 -28.80
N ALA A 68 -5.30 12.82 -27.52
CA ALA A 68 -5.24 14.19 -27.00
C ALA A 68 -3.83 14.78 -27.13
N HIS A 69 -2.80 14.01 -26.77
CA HIS A 69 -1.40 14.41 -26.88
C HIS A 69 -1.00 14.75 -28.33
N ASP A 70 -1.39 13.91 -29.30
CA ASP A 70 -1.11 14.11 -30.72
C ASP A 70 -1.73 15.40 -31.27
N ILE A 71 -2.91 15.79 -30.77
CA ILE A 71 -3.58 17.04 -31.17
C ILE A 71 -2.89 18.28 -30.54
N LEU A 72 -2.45 18.17 -29.27
CA LEU A 72 -1.82 19.27 -28.52
C LEU A 72 -0.38 19.53 -28.97
N GLY A 73 0.26 18.55 -29.59
CA GLY A 73 1.61 18.63 -30.15
C GLY A 73 2.70 18.44 -29.09
N ALA A 74 3.78 17.78 -29.48
CA ALA A 74 4.88 17.48 -28.57
C ALA A 74 5.65 18.74 -28.12
N GLY A 75 5.98 18.81 -26.84
CA GLY A 75 6.86 19.86 -26.28
C GLY A 75 6.17 21.19 -25.98
N THR A 76 4.84 21.27 -26.07
CA THR A 76 4.06 22.47 -25.76
C THR A 76 3.58 22.45 -24.30
N LYS A 77 3.33 23.62 -23.69
CA LYS A 77 2.77 23.68 -22.33
C LYS A 77 1.38 23.07 -22.28
N GLU A 78 0.62 23.22 -23.35
CA GLU A 78 -0.72 22.69 -23.51
C GLU A 78 -0.74 21.16 -23.53
N SER A 79 0.38 20.51 -23.86
CA SER A 79 0.51 19.05 -23.86
C SER A 79 0.72 18.42 -22.47
N LEU A 80 1.03 19.23 -21.44
CA LEU A 80 1.36 18.76 -20.09
C LEU A 80 0.27 17.85 -19.47
N PRO A 81 -1.03 18.20 -19.48
CA PRO A 81 -2.06 17.32 -18.92
C PRO A 81 -2.09 15.95 -19.62
N ALA A 82 -1.87 15.93 -20.93
CA ALA A 82 -1.84 14.69 -21.69
C ALA A 82 -0.59 13.86 -21.40
N LEU A 83 0.56 14.49 -21.22
CA LEU A 83 1.82 13.83 -20.84
C LEU A 83 1.71 13.20 -19.46
N ASN A 84 1.23 13.93 -18.45
CA ASN A 84 1.07 13.41 -17.09
C ASN A 84 0.11 12.21 -17.08
N LEU A 85 -1.06 12.35 -17.72
CA LEU A 85 -2.04 11.26 -17.79
C LEU A 85 -1.52 10.05 -18.57
N CYS A 86 -0.78 10.25 -19.67
CA CYS A 86 -0.11 9.14 -20.36
C CYS A 86 0.92 8.46 -19.46
N GLY A 87 1.65 9.22 -18.65
CA GLY A 87 2.58 8.69 -17.65
C GLY A 87 1.88 7.77 -16.64
N GLU A 88 0.83 8.27 -16.01
CA GLU A 88 0.00 7.55 -15.02
C GLU A 88 -0.61 6.27 -15.62
N ILE A 89 -1.24 6.35 -16.79
CA ILE A 89 -1.83 5.17 -17.43
C ILE A 89 -0.76 4.11 -17.75
N ASN A 90 0.46 4.52 -18.12
CA ASN A 90 1.53 3.57 -18.38
C ASN A 90 2.10 2.94 -17.10
N ILE A 91 1.95 3.56 -15.93
CA ILE A 91 2.22 2.90 -14.64
C ILE A 91 1.22 1.75 -14.44
N GLU A 92 -0.08 2.02 -14.60
CA GLU A 92 -1.13 1.00 -14.44
C GLU A 92 -0.99 -0.15 -15.45
N LEU A 93 -0.53 0.13 -16.67
CA LEU A 93 -0.25 -0.89 -17.69
C LEU A 93 1.08 -1.65 -17.47
N GLY A 94 1.87 -1.30 -16.44
CA GLY A 94 3.19 -1.88 -16.17
C GLY A 94 4.29 -1.47 -17.16
N ASN A 95 4.04 -0.46 -18.01
CA ASN A 95 4.96 0.05 -19.03
C ASN A 95 5.89 1.14 -18.46
N ILE A 96 6.70 0.76 -17.47
CA ILE A 96 7.50 1.67 -16.64
C ILE A 96 8.44 2.56 -17.47
N GLU A 97 9.11 2.00 -18.49
CA GLU A 97 10.04 2.75 -19.33
C GLU A 97 9.32 3.82 -20.17
N LEU A 98 8.05 3.59 -20.53
CA LEU A 98 7.25 4.55 -21.28
C LEU A 98 6.65 5.61 -20.35
N ALA A 99 6.19 5.22 -19.15
CA ALA A 99 5.76 6.16 -18.12
C ALA A 99 6.85 7.18 -17.79
N ARG A 100 8.07 6.69 -17.52
CA ARG A 100 9.24 7.55 -17.26
C ARG A 100 9.53 8.52 -18.40
N LYS A 101 9.42 8.09 -19.66
CA LYS A 101 9.61 8.96 -20.83
C LYS A 101 8.60 10.11 -20.87
N TYR A 102 7.32 9.83 -20.58
CA TYR A 102 6.29 10.86 -20.54
C TYR A 102 6.54 11.87 -19.41
N PHE A 103 6.86 11.39 -18.20
CA PHE A 103 7.16 12.30 -17.09
C PHE A 103 8.44 13.12 -17.31
N LEU A 104 9.48 12.56 -17.94
CA LEU A 104 10.68 13.32 -18.32
C LEU A 104 10.35 14.42 -19.34
N GLN A 105 9.47 14.15 -20.30
CA GLN A 105 9.00 15.18 -21.25
C GLN A 105 8.23 16.28 -20.52
N ALA A 106 7.33 15.92 -19.59
CA ALA A 106 6.59 16.89 -18.79
C ALA A 106 7.50 17.74 -17.91
N ALA A 107 8.48 17.10 -17.24
CA ALA A 107 9.47 17.79 -16.41
C ALA A 107 10.39 18.71 -17.24
N ASN A 108 10.67 18.37 -18.51
CA ASN A 108 11.45 19.26 -19.39
C ASN A 108 10.65 20.51 -19.83
N ILE A 109 9.33 20.41 -19.91
CA ILE A 109 8.44 21.55 -20.26
C ILE A 109 8.21 22.46 -19.04
N ASP A 110 8.10 21.88 -17.84
CA ASP A 110 7.86 22.56 -16.57
C ASP A 110 8.96 22.23 -15.55
N SER A 111 10.19 22.65 -15.83
CA SER A 111 11.38 22.23 -15.07
C SER A 111 11.45 22.73 -13.63
N ASP A 112 10.81 23.85 -13.34
CA ASP A 112 10.77 24.48 -12.01
C ASP A 112 9.41 24.31 -11.32
N GLY A 113 8.48 23.55 -11.92
CA GLY A 113 7.15 23.28 -11.39
C GLY A 113 6.30 24.53 -11.20
N THR A 114 6.58 25.61 -11.94
CA THR A 114 5.90 26.92 -11.79
C THR A 114 4.57 26.98 -12.54
N ILE A 115 4.34 26.06 -13.47
CA ILE A 115 3.06 25.97 -14.17
C ILE A 115 1.99 25.47 -13.19
N ASP A 116 0.80 26.05 -13.31
CA ASP A 116 -0.35 25.72 -12.48
C ASP A 116 -0.85 24.28 -12.77
N GLU A 117 -1.36 23.59 -11.75
CA GLU A 117 -1.86 22.22 -11.86
C GLU A 117 -3.03 22.10 -12.84
N ASP A 118 -3.89 23.12 -12.96
CA ASP A 118 -4.99 23.15 -13.92
C ASP A 118 -4.50 23.10 -15.38
N HIS A 119 -3.21 23.37 -15.60
CA HIS A 119 -2.55 23.34 -16.90
C HIS A 119 -1.54 22.19 -17.01
N GLY A 120 -1.58 21.21 -16.11
CA GLY A 120 -0.69 20.04 -16.10
C GLY A 120 0.69 20.28 -15.50
N GLY A 121 0.84 21.35 -14.71
CA GLY A 121 2.03 21.60 -13.90
C GLY A 121 2.14 20.65 -12.70
N GLY A 122 2.48 21.18 -11.54
CA GLY A 122 2.41 20.43 -10.27
C GLY A 122 3.61 19.51 -9.94
N PRO A 123 3.63 18.97 -8.70
CA PRO A 123 4.72 18.14 -8.18
C PRO A 123 4.72 16.69 -8.67
N GLU A 124 3.56 16.13 -9.07
CA GLU A 124 3.34 14.68 -9.23
C GLU A 124 4.35 14.02 -10.19
N LYS A 125 4.60 14.64 -11.34
CA LYS A 125 5.59 14.15 -12.31
C LYS A 125 7.00 13.99 -11.71
N PHE A 126 7.39 14.84 -10.76
CA PHE A 126 8.69 14.75 -10.11
C PHE A 126 8.72 13.63 -9.08
N LEU A 127 7.63 13.45 -8.33
CA LEU A 127 7.49 12.34 -7.39
C LEU A 127 7.54 10.99 -8.12
N TRP A 128 6.85 10.88 -9.27
CA TRP A 128 6.95 9.71 -10.15
C TRP A 128 8.38 9.49 -10.66
N LEU A 129 9.05 10.53 -11.17
CA LEU A 129 10.44 10.40 -11.66
C LEU A 129 11.41 9.92 -10.57
N ALA A 130 11.17 10.28 -9.31
CA ALA A 130 11.97 9.80 -8.19
C ALA A 130 11.82 8.29 -7.98
N GLN A 131 10.58 7.78 -7.98
CA GLN A 131 10.30 6.35 -7.83
C GLN A 131 10.72 5.54 -9.07
N LEU A 132 10.69 6.15 -10.25
CA LEU A 132 11.08 5.53 -11.52
C LEU A 132 12.55 5.72 -11.88
N SER A 133 13.36 6.26 -10.98
CA SER A 133 14.78 6.49 -11.21
C SER A 133 15.52 5.18 -11.46
N GLU A 134 16.23 5.07 -12.59
CA GLU A 134 17.02 3.88 -12.91
C GLU A 134 18.29 3.79 -12.05
N ASN A 135 18.85 4.93 -11.63
CA ASN A 135 20.05 4.97 -10.80
C ASN A 135 19.75 4.93 -9.30
N GLY A 136 18.49 5.18 -8.90
CA GLY A 136 18.11 5.30 -7.49
C GLY A 136 18.87 6.43 -6.77
N GLY A 137 19.06 6.26 -5.47
CA GLY A 137 19.95 7.05 -4.63
C GLY A 137 19.77 8.56 -4.80
N TYR A 138 20.87 9.27 -5.10
CA TYR A 138 20.86 10.73 -5.24
C TYR A 138 19.93 11.24 -6.34
N GLU A 139 19.79 10.52 -7.46
CA GLU A 139 18.86 10.95 -8.54
C GLU A 139 17.41 10.93 -8.02
N SER A 140 17.04 9.91 -7.25
CA SER A 140 15.72 9.84 -6.62
C SER A 140 15.51 10.98 -5.62
N VAL A 141 16.51 11.25 -4.77
CA VAL A 141 16.45 12.36 -3.80
C VAL A 141 16.27 13.70 -4.51
N GLU A 142 17.03 13.98 -5.58
CA GLU A 142 16.91 15.24 -6.34
C GLU A 142 15.49 15.43 -6.92
N TRP A 143 14.87 14.36 -7.42
CA TRP A 143 13.50 14.42 -7.93
C TRP A 143 12.47 14.64 -6.82
N PHE A 144 12.59 13.94 -5.70
CA PHE A 144 11.73 14.16 -4.54
C PHE A 144 11.87 15.57 -3.98
N GLU A 145 13.10 16.10 -3.84
CA GLU A 145 13.35 17.46 -3.33
C GLU A 145 12.69 18.54 -4.21
N LYS A 146 12.69 18.35 -5.54
CA LYS A 146 11.93 19.23 -6.46
C LYS A 146 10.43 19.17 -6.16
N GLY A 147 9.87 17.97 -6.04
CA GLY A 147 8.46 17.78 -5.66
C GLY A 147 8.12 18.45 -4.32
N CYS A 148 8.94 18.21 -3.28
CA CYS A 148 8.80 18.82 -1.96
C CYS A 148 8.85 20.36 -2.02
N THR A 149 9.72 20.93 -2.85
CA THR A 149 9.85 22.38 -3.01
C THR A 149 8.57 22.99 -3.59
N ILE A 150 7.98 22.33 -4.59
CA ILE A 150 6.72 22.76 -5.22
C ILE A 150 5.56 22.62 -4.23
N LEU A 151 5.47 21.50 -3.53
CA LEU A 151 4.45 21.25 -2.50
C LEU A 151 4.50 22.29 -1.38
N ARG A 152 5.68 22.61 -0.83
CA ARG A 152 5.84 23.65 0.19
C ARG A 152 5.33 25.01 -0.30
N ARG A 153 5.63 25.38 -1.55
CA ARG A 153 5.12 26.62 -2.16
C ARG A 153 3.60 26.62 -2.29
N GLN A 154 3.00 25.51 -2.72
CA GLN A 154 1.55 25.37 -2.85
C GLN A 154 0.86 25.44 -1.49
N ILE A 155 1.37 24.73 -0.47
CA ILE A 155 0.87 24.78 0.90
C ILE A 155 0.92 26.21 1.44
N GLN A 156 2.03 26.92 1.24
CA GLN A 156 2.16 28.32 1.66
C GLN A 156 1.08 29.20 0.98
N TYR A 157 0.95 29.11 -0.34
CA TYR A 157 -0.05 29.86 -1.10
C TYR A 157 -1.49 29.60 -0.62
N LEU A 158 -1.83 28.33 -0.39
CA LEU A 158 -3.16 27.94 0.09
C LEU A 158 -3.43 28.45 1.51
N ASN A 159 -2.44 28.41 2.40
CA ASN A 159 -2.55 28.97 3.76
C ASN A 159 -2.75 30.49 3.75
N GLU A 160 -2.02 31.22 2.90
CA GLU A 160 -2.19 32.67 2.73
C GLU A 160 -3.59 32.99 2.19
N ARG A 161 -4.04 32.24 1.18
CA ARG A 161 -5.40 32.35 0.63
C ARG A 161 -6.45 32.07 1.71
N GLN A 162 -6.30 31.01 2.50
CA GLN A 162 -7.24 30.65 3.56
C GLN A 162 -7.31 31.72 4.67
N SER A 163 -6.16 32.29 5.05
CA SER A 163 -6.06 33.35 6.06
C SER A 163 -6.71 34.67 5.62
N SER A 164 -6.78 34.92 4.30
CA SER A 164 -7.42 36.10 3.73
C SER A 164 -8.95 36.03 3.65
N MET A 165 -9.55 34.85 3.87
CA MET A 165 -11.00 34.64 3.80
C MET A 165 -11.71 35.12 5.07
N THR A 166 -12.84 35.80 4.93
CA THR A 166 -13.68 36.20 6.06
C THR A 166 -14.49 35.01 6.60
N ILE A 167 -14.62 34.91 7.93
CA ILE A 167 -15.16 33.73 8.63
C ILE A 167 -16.63 33.41 8.25
N ASP A 168 -17.46 34.43 7.99
CA ASP A 168 -18.91 34.26 7.87
C ASP A 168 -19.43 34.04 6.43
N SER A 169 -18.67 34.41 5.39
CA SER A 169 -19.17 34.39 4.00
C SER A 169 -18.74 33.15 3.20
N ASN A 170 -17.66 32.50 3.60
CA ASN A 170 -16.92 31.54 2.76
C ASN A 170 -16.70 30.18 3.46
N LYS A 171 -17.64 29.70 4.28
CA LYS A 171 -17.47 28.44 5.04
C LYS A 171 -17.11 27.25 4.14
N THR A 172 -17.83 27.07 3.03
CA THR A 172 -17.59 25.97 2.07
C THR A 172 -16.24 26.13 1.37
N GLU A 173 -15.90 27.33 0.90
CA GLU A 173 -14.61 27.57 0.23
C GLU A 173 -13.44 27.37 1.18
N ARG A 174 -13.58 27.79 2.45
CA ARG A 174 -12.58 27.59 3.49
C ARG A 174 -12.38 26.11 3.81
N GLN A 175 -13.47 25.33 3.83
CA GLN A 175 -13.41 23.88 4.01
C GLN A 175 -12.72 23.21 2.82
N ASN A 176 -13.10 23.55 1.59
CA ASN A 176 -12.43 23.02 0.38
C ASN A 176 -10.95 23.36 0.36
N THR A 177 -10.58 24.58 0.76
CA THR A 177 -9.18 25.00 0.86
C THR A 177 -8.44 24.23 1.96
N ALA A 178 -9.09 23.94 3.10
CA ALA A 178 -8.50 23.11 4.15
C ALA A 178 -8.21 21.69 3.65
N THR A 179 -9.18 21.07 2.96
CA THR A 179 -9.00 19.74 2.36
C THR A 179 -7.86 19.72 1.35
N LEU A 180 -7.75 20.72 0.47
CA LEU A 180 -6.62 20.85 -0.44
C LEU A 180 -5.28 21.01 0.28
N ILE A 181 -5.25 21.77 1.40
CA ILE A 181 -4.03 21.89 2.22
C ILE A 181 -3.64 20.52 2.79
N ASP A 182 -4.60 19.79 3.35
CA ASP A 182 -4.36 18.46 3.93
C ASP A 182 -3.85 17.47 2.87
N GLU A 183 -4.42 17.46 1.66
CA GLU A 183 -3.93 16.65 0.52
C GLU A 183 -2.48 16.99 0.14
N LYS A 184 -2.11 18.27 0.11
CA LYS A 184 -0.73 18.68 -0.21
C LYS A 184 0.23 18.37 0.94
N ILE A 185 -0.22 18.48 2.19
CA ILE A 185 0.56 18.07 3.37
C ILE A 185 0.83 16.57 3.34
N GLN A 186 -0.18 15.75 3.01
CA GLN A 186 -0.03 14.31 2.86
C GLN A 186 1.02 13.96 1.80
N LYS A 187 0.92 14.56 0.61
CA LYS A 187 1.91 14.36 -0.47
C LYS A 187 3.33 14.80 -0.08
N LEU A 188 3.46 15.92 0.65
CA LEU A 188 4.75 16.39 1.13
C LEU A 188 5.34 15.43 2.17
N ALA A 189 4.51 14.97 3.11
CA ALA A 189 4.93 14.03 4.13
C ALA A 189 5.37 12.70 3.53
N GLY A 190 4.62 12.15 2.57
CA GLY A 190 4.99 10.93 1.84
C GLY A 190 6.30 11.11 1.08
N ALA A 191 6.49 12.23 0.37
CA ALA A 191 7.75 12.50 -0.32
C ALA A 191 8.95 12.62 0.64
N LEU A 192 8.78 13.22 1.83
CA LEU A 192 9.81 13.23 2.87
C LEU A 192 10.11 11.82 3.39
N CYS A 193 9.08 10.99 3.60
CA CYS A 193 9.24 9.60 4.00
C CYS A 193 10.00 8.79 2.95
N SER A 194 9.67 8.95 1.66
CA SER A 194 10.40 8.31 0.56
C SER A 194 11.88 8.73 0.52
N ILE A 195 12.22 10.00 0.78
CA ILE A 195 13.62 10.42 0.89
C ILE A 195 14.32 9.71 2.06
N VAL A 196 13.66 9.59 3.22
CA VAL A 196 14.19 8.85 4.37
C VAL A 196 14.48 7.40 4.00
N GLU A 197 13.56 6.73 3.30
CA GLU A 197 13.75 5.35 2.85
C GLU A 197 14.95 5.20 1.90
N VAL A 198 15.16 6.15 0.99
CA VAL A 198 16.36 6.17 0.12
C VAL A 198 17.64 6.28 0.95
N PHE A 199 17.67 7.09 2.02
CA PHE A 199 18.80 7.14 2.95
C PHE A 199 18.95 5.92 3.85
N MET A 200 17.91 5.12 4.02
CA MET A 200 17.96 3.86 4.76
C MET A 200 18.30 2.66 3.87
N THR A 201 18.35 2.85 2.55
CA THR A 201 18.61 1.81 1.56
C THR A 201 19.80 2.18 0.67
N ASP A 202 19.56 2.87 -0.45
CA ASP A 202 20.54 3.20 -1.48
C ASP A 202 21.70 4.06 -0.96
N LEU A 203 21.39 5.05 -0.12
CA LEU A 203 22.35 6.02 0.42
C LEU A 203 22.70 5.74 1.89
N SER A 204 22.49 4.50 2.35
CA SER A 204 22.75 4.08 3.74
C SER A 204 24.22 4.14 4.16
N TRP A 205 25.15 4.25 3.20
CA TRP A 205 26.59 4.39 3.46
C TRP A 205 27.08 5.84 3.58
N GLU A 206 26.20 6.84 3.37
CA GLU A 206 26.58 8.24 3.53
C GLU A 206 26.80 8.60 5.00
N GLU A 207 27.86 9.35 5.29
CA GLU A 207 28.21 9.73 6.67
C GLU A 207 27.12 10.56 7.37
N ASP A 208 26.32 11.28 6.59
CA ASP A 208 25.23 12.13 7.07
C ASP A 208 23.83 11.51 6.92
N ALA A 209 23.73 10.23 6.52
CA ALA A 209 22.45 9.56 6.28
C ALA A 209 21.52 9.61 7.50
N GLU A 210 22.02 9.24 8.69
CA GLU A 210 21.23 9.27 9.93
C GLU A 210 20.75 10.69 10.28
N GLN A 211 21.63 11.70 10.14
CA GLN A 211 21.28 13.09 10.42
C GLN A 211 20.19 13.60 9.46
N LYS A 212 20.28 13.24 8.18
CA LYS A 212 19.26 13.56 7.19
C LYS A 212 17.94 12.88 7.52
N CYS A 213 17.95 11.59 7.85
CA CYS A 213 16.75 10.86 8.27
C CYS A 213 16.05 11.54 9.46
N GLU A 214 16.80 11.90 10.52
CA GLU A 214 16.25 12.58 11.70
C GLU A 214 15.63 13.95 11.34
N THR A 215 16.29 14.72 10.48
CA THR A 215 15.81 16.05 10.06
C THR A 215 14.49 15.92 9.29
N LEU A 216 14.47 15.04 8.28
CA LEU A 216 13.33 14.85 7.40
C LEU A 216 12.12 14.27 8.14
N ILE A 217 12.35 13.29 9.02
CA ILE A 217 11.25 12.65 9.76
C ILE A 217 10.67 13.55 10.85
N THR A 218 11.49 14.42 11.44
CA THR A 218 11.03 15.46 12.35
C THR A 218 10.13 16.46 11.62
N GLU A 219 10.51 16.88 10.40
CA GLU A 219 9.65 17.71 9.56
C GLU A 219 8.34 17.00 9.23
N ALA A 220 8.40 15.77 8.72
CA ALA A 220 7.22 15.00 8.29
C ALA A 220 6.20 14.82 9.44
N THR A 221 6.67 14.43 10.63
CA THR A 221 5.78 14.25 11.80
C THR A 221 5.23 15.56 12.36
N LEU A 222 5.91 16.69 12.15
CA LEU A 222 5.43 18.01 12.55
C LEU A 222 4.33 18.53 11.61
N ILE A 223 4.49 18.35 10.30
CA ILE A 223 3.52 18.84 9.31
C ILE A 223 2.29 17.93 9.20
N ALA A 224 2.46 16.63 9.40
CA ALA A 224 1.46 15.60 9.13
C ALA A 224 1.19 14.69 10.35
N PRO A 225 0.89 15.23 11.55
CA PRO A 225 0.76 14.43 12.77
C PRO A 225 -0.43 13.46 12.78
N ASN A 226 -1.40 13.67 11.89
CA ASN A 226 -2.64 12.88 11.76
C ASN A 226 -2.55 11.80 10.66
N PHE A 227 -1.43 11.72 9.94
CA PHE A 227 -1.21 10.72 8.90
C PHE A 227 -0.36 9.58 9.44
N ALA A 228 -0.65 8.35 9.00
CA ALA A 228 -0.02 7.15 9.54
C ALA A 228 1.46 7.03 9.12
N GLU A 229 1.75 7.31 7.84
CA GLU A 229 3.03 7.04 7.18
C GLU A 229 4.24 7.75 7.82
N PRO A 230 4.18 9.04 8.23
CA PRO A 230 5.29 9.66 8.98
C PRO A 230 5.63 8.95 10.29
N TRP A 231 4.63 8.40 10.99
CA TRP A 231 4.88 7.65 12.22
C TRP A 231 5.48 6.26 11.95
N GLN A 232 5.10 5.62 10.85
CA GLN A 232 5.69 4.34 10.42
C GLN A 232 7.15 4.52 10.02
N THR A 233 7.44 5.57 9.24
CA THR A 233 8.80 5.91 8.85
C THR A 233 9.67 6.30 10.05
N LEU A 234 9.11 7.03 11.03
CA LEU A 234 9.80 7.29 12.29
C LEU A 234 10.13 5.99 13.03
N ALA A 235 9.20 5.04 13.09
CA ALA A 235 9.47 3.75 13.70
C ALA A 235 10.60 2.99 12.98
N ASN A 236 10.60 3.00 11.65
CA ASN A 236 11.67 2.38 10.85
C ASN A 236 13.05 2.97 11.19
N VAL A 237 13.16 4.31 11.26
CA VAL A 237 14.39 4.99 11.69
C VAL A 237 14.79 4.56 13.11
N ARG A 238 13.84 4.52 14.06
CA ARG A 238 14.10 4.14 15.46
C ARG A 238 14.54 2.68 15.60
N ILE A 239 13.99 1.77 14.80
CA ILE A 239 14.44 0.37 14.73
C ILE A 239 15.90 0.29 14.30
N SER A 240 16.28 1.01 13.24
CA SER A 240 17.67 1.06 12.76
C SER A 240 18.65 1.65 13.79
N GLN A 241 18.18 2.56 14.64
CA GLN A 241 18.92 3.13 15.77
C GLN A 241 18.92 2.25 17.03
N GLN A 242 18.30 1.07 16.99
CA GLN A 242 18.13 0.19 18.15
C GLN A 242 17.35 0.83 19.31
N ARG A 243 16.40 1.73 18.99
CA ARG A 243 15.52 2.42 19.94
C ARG A 243 14.12 1.82 19.89
N LEU A 244 14.00 0.56 20.32
CA LEU A 244 12.77 -0.23 20.16
C LEU A 244 11.55 0.40 20.86
N ASP A 245 11.70 0.92 22.07
CA ASP A 245 10.58 1.56 22.80
C ASP A 245 10.01 2.77 22.05
N ASP A 246 10.88 3.58 21.45
CA ASP A 246 10.48 4.73 20.65
C ASP A 246 9.80 4.29 19.33
N ALA A 247 10.29 3.20 18.72
CA ALA A 247 9.67 2.61 17.54
C ALA A 247 8.26 2.10 17.86
N GLN A 248 8.08 1.37 18.96
CA GLN A 248 6.77 0.89 19.40
C GLN A 248 5.79 2.03 19.68
N ALA A 249 6.27 3.11 20.31
CA ALA A 249 5.45 4.30 20.56
C ALA A 249 5.00 4.97 19.25
N ALA A 250 5.91 5.06 18.27
CA ALA A 250 5.61 5.61 16.95
C ALA A 250 4.60 4.73 16.18
N LEU A 251 4.77 3.40 16.17
CA LEU A 251 3.84 2.46 15.51
C LEU A 251 2.44 2.49 16.13
N LYS A 252 2.34 2.50 17.46
CA LYS A 252 1.05 2.64 18.15
C LYS A 252 0.36 3.95 17.80
N ARG A 253 1.13 5.04 17.69
CA ARG A 253 0.58 6.32 17.21
C ARG A 253 0.10 6.22 15.77
N SER A 254 0.87 5.58 14.89
CA SER A 254 0.48 5.34 13.49
C SER A 254 -0.85 4.59 13.40
N ILE A 255 -1.04 3.50 14.14
CA ILE A 255 -2.28 2.71 14.10
C ILE A 255 -3.47 3.54 14.61
N ASN A 256 -3.30 4.29 15.71
CA ASN A 256 -4.40 5.02 16.35
C ASN A 256 -5.00 6.15 15.51
N VAL A 257 -4.36 6.60 14.42
CA VAL A 257 -4.95 7.64 13.57
C VAL A 257 -5.94 7.08 12.54
N TRP A 258 -5.95 5.76 12.30
CA TRP A 258 -6.78 5.17 11.23
C TRP A 258 -7.53 3.88 11.61
N LYS A 259 -7.14 3.14 12.64
CA LYS A 259 -7.75 1.82 12.97
C LYS A 259 -9.26 1.83 13.20
N ASP A 260 -9.80 2.96 13.68
CA ASP A 260 -11.22 3.11 14.03
C ASP A 260 -12.00 3.83 12.90
N LEU A 261 -11.36 4.08 11.76
CA LEU A 261 -11.98 4.71 10.60
C LEU A 261 -12.67 3.68 9.70
N PRO A 262 -13.71 4.07 8.96
CA PRO A 262 -14.29 3.23 7.91
C PRO A 262 -13.24 2.87 6.84
N CYS A 263 -13.33 1.67 6.26
CA CYS A 263 -12.35 1.18 5.26
C CYS A 263 -12.16 2.10 4.04
N GLN A 264 -13.13 2.97 3.73
CA GLN A 264 -13.08 3.91 2.59
C GLN A 264 -12.63 5.32 3.00
N ASP A 265 -12.24 5.54 4.26
CA ASP A 265 -11.74 6.84 4.70
C ASP A 265 -10.36 7.13 4.06
N PRO A 266 -10.13 8.32 3.49
CA PRO A 266 -8.85 8.67 2.86
C PRO A 266 -7.62 8.62 3.78
N HIS A 267 -7.81 8.59 5.10
CA HIS A 267 -6.72 8.47 6.07
C HIS A 267 -6.34 7.02 6.38
N VAL A 268 -7.13 6.03 5.94
CA VAL A 268 -6.73 4.63 5.98
C VAL A 268 -5.58 4.45 5.00
N PRO A 269 -4.40 3.97 5.44
CA PRO A 269 -3.27 3.80 4.55
C PRO A 269 -3.58 2.76 3.47
N ASP A 270 -3.01 2.95 2.28
CA ASP A 270 -3.18 2.00 1.19
C ASP A 270 -2.63 0.61 1.54
N TYR A 271 -2.99 -0.36 0.70
CA TYR A 271 -2.63 -1.76 0.92
C TYR A 271 -1.11 -1.95 1.08
N PRO A 272 -0.24 -1.44 0.18
CA PRO A 272 1.21 -1.57 0.33
C PRO A 272 1.76 -0.94 1.62
N THR A 273 1.24 0.22 2.03
CA THR A 273 1.66 0.88 3.28
C THR A 273 1.32 0.04 4.51
N ARG A 274 0.17 -0.64 4.51
CA ARG A 274 -0.22 -1.55 5.61
C ARG A 274 0.58 -2.85 5.62
N VAL A 275 1.00 -3.38 4.46
CA VAL A 275 1.95 -4.51 4.39
C VAL A 275 3.29 -4.12 5.03
N SER A 276 3.82 -2.95 4.69
CA SER A 276 5.04 -2.41 5.31
C SER A 276 4.88 -2.20 6.81
N LEU A 277 3.74 -1.68 7.26
CA LEU A 277 3.41 -1.55 8.69
C LEU A 277 3.46 -2.91 9.41
N ALA A 278 2.87 -3.96 8.83
CA ALA A 278 2.87 -5.29 9.46
C ALA A 278 4.30 -5.82 9.69
N ARG A 279 5.21 -5.64 8.72
CA ARG A 279 6.63 -6.00 8.87
C ARG A 279 7.29 -5.21 10.01
N LEU A 280 7.04 -3.90 10.11
CA LEU A 280 7.56 -3.06 11.20
C LEU A 280 7.01 -3.47 12.57
N LEU A 281 5.73 -3.84 12.66
CA LEU A 281 5.12 -4.33 13.90
C LEU A 281 5.76 -5.64 14.36
N MET A 282 5.99 -6.58 13.43
CA MET A 282 6.70 -7.83 13.72
C MET A 282 8.13 -7.57 14.21
N GLU A 283 8.87 -6.68 13.55
CA GLU A 283 10.24 -6.31 13.96
C GLU A 283 10.27 -5.58 15.31
N ALA A 284 9.24 -4.79 15.60
CA ALA A 284 9.08 -4.08 16.86
C ALA A 284 8.49 -4.93 18.00
N GLU A 285 8.32 -6.24 17.79
CA GLU A 285 7.71 -7.18 18.75
C GLU A 285 6.27 -6.84 19.16
N LEU A 286 5.53 -6.12 18.31
CA LEU A 286 4.10 -5.84 18.44
C LEU A 286 3.30 -6.92 17.67
N ASP A 287 3.46 -8.18 18.09
CA ASP A 287 2.98 -9.34 17.33
C ASP A 287 1.45 -9.33 17.16
N THR A 288 0.70 -9.00 18.21
CA THR A 288 -0.77 -8.99 18.17
C THR A 288 -1.29 -7.96 17.18
N GLU A 289 -0.78 -6.74 17.26
CA GLU A 289 -1.13 -5.66 16.33
C GLU A 289 -0.72 -6.03 14.88
N ALA A 290 0.40 -6.73 14.68
CA ALA A 290 0.80 -7.20 13.35
C ALA A 290 -0.22 -8.19 12.78
N ILE A 291 -0.69 -9.16 13.57
CA ILE A 291 -1.70 -10.12 13.14
C ILE A 291 -3.02 -9.44 12.80
N GLU A 292 -3.49 -8.49 13.61
CA GLU A 292 -4.73 -7.74 13.34
C GLU A 292 -4.66 -6.99 12.00
N VAL A 293 -3.52 -6.36 11.69
CA VAL A 293 -3.31 -5.69 10.40
C VAL A 293 -3.30 -6.69 9.24
N LEU A 294 -2.65 -7.84 9.40
CA LEU A 294 -2.56 -8.87 8.37
C LEU A 294 -3.91 -9.55 8.09
N GLU A 295 -4.72 -9.79 9.11
CA GLU A 295 -6.10 -10.27 8.95
C GLU A 295 -6.97 -9.28 8.17
N GLY A 296 -6.84 -7.99 8.46
CA GLY A 296 -7.50 -6.93 7.69
C GLY A 296 -7.07 -6.90 6.22
N LEU A 297 -5.77 -7.08 5.95
CA LEU A 297 -5.24 -7.16 4.59
C LEU A 297 -5.76 -8.38 3.83
N VAL A 298 -5.84 -9.56 4.46
CA VAL A 298 -6.42 -10.76 3.85
C VAL A 298 -7.91 -10.58 3.55
N ALA A 299 -8.65 -9.89 4.43
CA ALA A 299 -10.07 -9.63 4.20
C ALA A 299 -10.33 -8.69 3.01
N GLU A 300 -9.34 -7.86 2.64
CA GLU A 300 -9.40 -6.98 1.47
C GLU A 300 -8.91 -7.65 0.19
N ASP A 301 -7.83 -8.42 0.27
CA ASP A 301 -7.25 -9.19 -0.84
C ASP A 301 -6.68 -10.52 -0.32
N ASP A 302 -7.41 -11.60 -0.59
CA ASP A 302 -7.04 -12.97 -0.22
C ASP A 302 -6.07 -13.63 -1.21
N SER A 303 -5.66 -12.92 -2.26
CA SER A 303 -4.74 -13.43 -3.28
C SER A 303 -3.27 -13.06 -3.02
N SER A 304 -2.98 -12.24 -2.02
CA SER A 304 -1.61 -11.78 -1.72
C SER A 304 -0.76 -12.87 -1.04
N VAL A 305 0.18 -13.46 -1.80
CA VAL A 305 1.14 -14.47 -1.30
C VAL A 305 1.92 -13.94 -0.10
N GLU A 306 2.36 -12.69 -0.18
CA GLU A 306 3.21 -12.09 0.86
C GLU A 306 2.45 -11.91 2.18
N VAL A 307 1.21 -11.43 2.13
CA VAL A 307 0.41 -11.19 3.34
C VAL A 307 0.10 -12.51 4.05
N TRP A 308 -0.26 -13.56 3.30
CA TRP A 308 -0.45 -14.90 3.86
C TRP A 308 0.83 -15.43 4.51
N TYR A 309 1.97 -15.23 3.86
CA TYR A 309 3.27 -15.61 4.42
C TYR A 309 3.60 -14.84 5.71
N LEU A 310 3.43 -13.52 5.72
CA LEU A 310 3.69 -12.67 6.88
C LEU A 310 2.79 -13.05 8.06
N GLY A 311 1.50 -13.31 7.83
CA GLY A 311 0.59 -13.73 8.90
C GLY A 311 0.94 -15.11 9.44
N GLY A 312 1.27 -16.06 8.55
CA GLY A 312 1.77 -17.37 8.95
C GLY A 312 3.05 -17.29 9.79
N TRP A 313 4.01 -16.48 9.37
CA TRP A 313 5.27 -16.28 10.08
C TRP A 313 5.09 -15.52 11.40
N GLY A 314 4.25 -14.49 11.43
CA GLY A 314 3.91 -13.75 12.65
C GLY A 314 3.25 -14.66 13.70
N LEU A 315 2.31 -15.51 13.28
CA LEU A 315 1.68 -16.50 14.16
C LEU A 315 2.68 -17.53 14.68
N TYR A 316 3.64 -17.96 13.84
CA TYR A 316 4.72 -18.86 14.27
C TYR A 316 5.54 -18.22 15.41
N ILE A 317 5.99 -16.97 15.23
CA ILE A 317 6.75 -16.21 16.24
C ILE A 317 5.94 -16.03 17.52
N LEU A 318 4.66 -15.67 17.41
CA LEU A 318 3.77 -15.48 18.55
C LEU A 318 3.60 -16.79 19.34
N GLY A 319 3.40 -17.92 18.65
CA GLY A 319 3.32 -19.23 19.27
C GLY A 319 4.62 -19.63 19.98
N GLU A 320 5.79 -19.30 19.40
CA GLU A 320 7.08 -19.52 20.05
C GLU A 320 7.23 -18.72 21.36
N LYS A 321 6.81 -17.46 21.35
CA LYS A 321 6.79 -16.60 22.55
C LYS A 321 5.86 -17.18 23.62
N GLN A 322 4.65 -17.60 23.25
CA GLN A 322 3.69 -18.23 24.17
C GLN A 322 4.22 -19.55 24.77
N ARG A 323 4.88 -20.37 23.94
CA ARG A 323 5.51 -21.63 24.34
C ARG A 323 6.64 -21.40 25.35
N ASN A 324 7.50 -20.40 25.10
CA ASN A 324 8.61 -20.07 25.99
C ASN A 324 8.13 -19.48 27.32
N ASN A 325 7.11 -18.62 27.31
CA ASN A 325 6.50 -18.10 28.53
C ASN A 325 5.86 -19.22 29.37
N SER A 326 5.21 -20.19 28.73
CA SER A 326 4.63 -21.37 29.41
C SER A 326 5.70 -22.24 30.07
N LYS A 327 6.87 -22.40 29.45
CA LYS A 327 8.02 -23.14 30.03
C LYS A 327 8.61 -22.41 31.24
N ASN A 328 8.76 -21.08 31.16
CA ASN A 328 9.30 -20.27 32.26
C ASN A 328 8.38 -20.26 33.50
N CYS A 329 7.07 -20.12 33.32
CA CYS A 329 6.12 -20.18 34.44
C CYS A 329 6.08 -21.54 35.14
N ASN A 330 6.36 -22.64 34.43
CA ASN A 330 6.47 -23.97 35.06
C ASN A 330 7.74 -24.10 35.91
N ILE A 331 8.82 -23.41 35.57
CA ILE A 331 10.06 -23.38 36.37
C ILE A 331 9.85 -22.57 37.66
N ASP A 332 9.22 -21.39 37.57
CA ASP A 332 8.96 -20.54 38.74
C ASP A 332 8.00 -21.21 39.75
N LYS A 333 7.03 -22.01 39.27
CA LYS A 333 6.17 -22.82 40.14
C LYS A 333 6.92 -23.97 40.82
N ILE A 334 7.91 -24.59 40.17
CA ILE A 334 8.75 -25.63 40.80
C ILE A 334 9.59 -25.04 41.95
N PHE A 335 9.98 -23.77 41.89
CA PHE A 335 10.66 -23.08 43.00
C PHE A 335 9.72 -22.55 44.09
N ALA A 336 8.44 -22.34 43.78
CA ALA A 336 7.42 -21.88 44.74
C ALA A 336 6.66 -23.02 45.45
N ASP A 337 6.60 -24.23 44.86
CA ASP A 337 5.86 -25.38 45.39
C ASP A 337 6.65 -26.22 46.42
N SER A 338 7.27 -25.58 47.41
CA SER A 338 7.56 -26.27 48.69
C SER A 338 6.39 -26.22 49.67
N GLU A 339 5.34 -25.43 49.43
CA GLU A 339 4.15 -25.42 50.28
C GLU A 339 2.85 -25.23 49.50
N LYS A 340 2.14 -26.35 49.30
CA LYS A 340 0.67 -26.47 49.16
C LYS A 340 -0.01 -25.53 48.16
N SER A 341 -0.56 -26.10 47.08
CA SER A 341 -2.02 -26.35 46.99
C SER A 341 -2.43 -26.94 45.64
N ASN A 342 -3.36 -27.89 45.71
CA ASN A 342 -4.24 -28.29 44.61
C ASN A 342 -5.05 -27.08 44.14
N VAL A 343 -4.75 -26.51 42.98
CA VAL A 343 -5.67 -25.63 42.25
C VAL A 343 -5.55 -25.90 40.74
N GLU A 344 -6.72 -26.08 40.12
CA GLU A 344 -7.05 -25.96 38.70
C GLU A 344 -6.70 -27.11 37.72
N LYS A 345 -7.62 -28.07 37.66
CA LYS A 345 -8.07 -28.69 36.41
C LYS A 345 -8.99 -27.70 35.67
N ASP A 346 -8.40 -26.77 34.94
CA ASP A 346 -8.99 -26.08 33.79
C ASP A 346 -7.82 -25.51 32.95
N ARG A 347 -6.91 -26.40 32.55
CA ARG A 347 -5.89 -26.05 31.55
C ARG A 347 -6.60 -26.04 30.20
N LYS A 348 -6.93 -24.84 29.71
CA LYS A 348 -7.25 -24.66 28.29
C LYS A 348 -6.16 -25.35 27.45
N PRO A 349 -6.52 -26.07 26.36
CA PRO A 349 -5.52 -26.68 25.48
C PRO A 349 -4.49 -25.62 25.11
N GLU A 350 -3.21 -26.00 25.20
CA GLU A 350 -2.06 -25.09 25.22
C GLU A 350 -2.17 -23.99 24.15
N ASP A 351 -2.43 -22.74 24.53
CA ASP A 351 -2.77 -21.63 23.61
C ASP A 351 -1.75 -21.50 22.45
N TRP A 352 -0.48 -21.82 22.69
CA TRP A 352 0.57 -21.83 21.66
C TRP A 352 0.36 -22.84 20.53
N ARG A 353 -0.26 -24.00 20.80
CA ARG A 353 -0.56 -25.01 19.78
C ARG A 353 -1.61 -24.52 18.81
N ASN A 354 -2.66 -23.86 19.31
CA ASN A 354 -3.70 -23.29 18.46
C ASN A 354 -3.09 -22.21 17.54
N THR A 355 -2.26 -21.34 18.09
CA THR A 355 -1.52 -20.32 17.32
C THR A 355 -0.64 -20.96 16.22
N HIS A 356 0.06 -22.05 16.54
CA HIS A 356 0.87 -22.81 15.57
C HIS A 356 0.04 -23.56 14.52
N ILE A 357 -1.16 -24.03 14.88
CA ILE A 357 -2.11 -24.60 13.90
C ILE A 357 -2.56 -23.53 12.91
N SER A 358 -2.93 -22.35 13.38
CA SER A 358 -3.27 -21.21 12.51
C SER A 358 -2.09 -20.80 11.63
N SER A 359 -0.89 -20.71 12.20
CA SER A 359 0.34 -20.44 11.44
C SER A 359 0.53 -21.42 10.27
N ARG A 360 0.36 -22.72 10.52
CA ARG A 360 0.43 -23.76 9.49
C ARG A 360 -0.59 -23.54 8.38
N GLN A 361 -1.84 -23.24 8.72
CA GLN A 361 -2.90 -22.99 7.74
C GLN A 361 -2.55 -21.81 6.83
N TRP A 362 -2.13 -20.69 7.42
CA TRP A 362 -1.73 -19.50 6.66
C TRP A 362 -0.56 -19.78 5.70
N LEU A 363 0.47 -20.49 6.17
CA LEU A 363 1.63 -20.85 5.34
C LEU A 363 1.26 -21.86 4.23
N GLU A 364 0.35 -22.81 4.48
CA GLU A 364 -0.17 -23.71 3.44
C GLU A 364 -0.92 -22.94 2.36
N HIS A 365 -1.75 -21.97 2.74
CA HIS A 365 -2.41 -21.07 1.79
C HIS A 365 -1.41 -20.22 1.00
N ALA A 366 -0.41 -19.63 1.66
CA ALA A 366 0.65 -18.86 1.01
C ALA A 366 1.35 -19.69 -0.09
N LEU A 367 1.76 -20.93 0.20
CA LEU A 367 2.42 -21.80 -0.77
C LEU A 367 1.49 -22.29 -1.90
N ASN A 368 0.18 -22.38 -1.65
CA ASN A 368 -0.78 -22.70 -2.70
C ASN A 368 -0.88 -21.54 -3.70
N LEU A 369 -1.04 -20.30 -3.21
CA LEU A 369 -1.06 -19.10 -4.05
C LEU A 369 0.27 -18.91 -4.78
N PHE A 370 1.40 -19.13 -4.09
CA PHE A 370 2.74 -19.07 -4.64
C PHE A 370 2.86 -19.90 -5.94
N LYS A 371 2.36 -21.15 -5.90
CA LYS A 371 2.34 -22.05 -7.07
C LYS A 371 1.35 -21.61 -8.15
N GLN A 372 0.15 -21.19 -7.76
CA GLN A 372 -0.89 -20.78 -8.71
C GLN A 372 -0.47 -19.56 -9.53
N GLN A 373 0.20 -18.60 -8.88
CA GLN A 373 0.59 -17.34 -9.49
C GLN A 373 1.97 -17.40 -10.17
N ASN A 374 2.72 -18.49 -10.00
CA ASN A 374 4.14 -18.58 -10.36
C ASN A 374 4.93 -17.42 -9.72
N TYR A 375 4.73 -17.22 -8.42
CA TYR A 375 5.33 -16.14 -7.66
C TYR A 375 6.87 -16.24 -7.69
N GLU A 376 7.55 -15.10 -7.82
CA GLU A 376 8.97 -15.06 -8.19
C GLU A 376 9.93 -15.04 -6.98
N ASP A 377 9.45 -14.74 -5.77
CA ASP A 377 10.30 -14.71 -4.57
C ASP A 377 10.60 -16.11 -4.03
N GLU A 378 11.61 -16.78 -4.62
CA GLU A 378 12.04 -18.12 -4.23
C GLU A 378 12.42 -18.21 -2.74
N ARG A 379 13.03 -17.15 -2.17
CA ARG A 379 13.50 -17.15 -0.77
C ARG A 379 12.34 -17.17 0.20
N LEU A 380 11.28 -16.41 -0.09
CA LEU A 380 10.04 -16.45 0.67
C LEU A 380 9.42 -17.86 0.60
N GLY A 381 9.37 -18.45 -0.60
CA GLY A 381 8.84 -19.80 -0.81
C GLY A 381 9.61 -20.88 -0.05
N GLU A 382 10.94 -20.82 -0.04
CA GLU A 382 11.81 -21.73 0.72
C GLU A 382 11.58 -21.60 2.22
N HIS A 383 11.58 -20.37 2.76
CA HIS A 383 11.39 -20.15 4.20
C HIS A 383 10.00 -20.59 4.68
N ALA A 384 8.95 -20.35 3.88
CA ALA A 384 7.61 -20.84 4.18
C ALA A 384 7.55 -22.38 4.27
N GLN A 385 8.31 -23.09 3.42
CA GLN A 385 8.43 -24.54 3.48
C GLN A 385 9.16 -25.00 4.73
N GLU A 386 10.28 -24.37 5.09
CA GLU A 386 11.05 -24.68 6.31
C GLU A 386 10.20 -24.52 7.58
N LEU A 387 9.42 -23.43 7.66
CA LEU A 387 8.49 -23.20 8.77
C LEU A 387 7.41 -24.30 8.84
N LEU A 388 6.84 -24.68 7.69
CA LEU A 388 5.83 -25.74 7.65
C LEU A 388 6.39 -27.11 8.05
N GLU A 389 7.60 -27.46 7.64
CA GLU A 389 8.26 -28.70 8.05
C GLU A 389 8.52 -28.72 9.56
N THR A 390 8.94 -27.58 10.11
CA THR A 390 9.11 -27.38 11.55
C THR A 390 7.77 -27.59 12.28
N LEU A 391 6.71 -26.89 11.86
CA LEU A 391 5.38 -26.98 12.46
C LEU A 391 4.79 -28.40 12.38
N LYS A 392 4.96 -29.12 11.26
CA LYS A 392 4.51 -30.51 11.12
C LYS A 392 5.23 -31.45 12.09
N THR A 393 6.53 -31.23 12.29
CA THR A 393 7.32 -32.01 13.23
C THR A 393 6.89 -31.73 14.68
N GLU A 394 6.61 -30.47 15.02
CA GLU A 394 6.25 -30.05 16.37
C GLU A 394 4.81 -30.41 16.77
N LEU A 395 3.85 -30.30 15.84
CA LEU A 395 2.44 -30.62 16.08
C LEU A 395 2.14 -32.12 15.96
N GLY A 396 3.03 -32.89 15.30
CA GLY A 396 2.84 -34.31 14.99
C GLY A 396 1.79 -34.55 13.89
N GLU A 397 1.75 -35.78 13.36
CA GLU A 397 0.77 -36.19 12.33
C GLU A 397 -0.71 -36.10 12.82
N GLU A 398 -0.94 -35.98 14.13
CA GLU A 398 -2.29 -35.87 14.70
C GLU A 398 -2.98 -34.52 14.44
N GLY A 399 -2.23 -33.47 14.09
CA GLY A 399 -2.80 -32.18 13.65
C GLY A 399 -3.48 -32.24 12.27
N ALA A 400 -3.37 -33.36 11.54
CA ALA A 400 -4.08 -33.58 10.28
C ALA A 400 -5.48 -34.18 10.48
N ASN A 401 -5.78 -34.77 11.65
CA ASN A 401 -6.98 -35.58 11.87
C ASN A 401 -7.99 -35.01 12.89
N SER A 402 -7.74 -33.84 13.49
CA SER A 402 -8.74 -33.21 14.37
C SER A 402 -9.83 -32.43 13.65
N ASP A 403 -9.79 -32.38 12.31
CA ASP A 403 -10.80 -31.67 11.49
C ASP A 403 -11.32 -32.50 10.29
N GLN A 404 -11.06 -33.81 10.26
CA GLN A 404 -11.80 -34.73 9.37
C GLN A 404 -13.01 -35.29 10.11
N GLY A 405 -13.92 -34.39 10.47
CA GLY A 405 -15.29 -34.71 10.83
C GLY A 405 -16.17 -34.60 9.59
N GLU A 406 -16.24 -35.70 8.83
CA GLU A 406 -17.20 -36.02 7.77
C GLU A 406 -17.28 -35.04 6.58
N GLU A 407 -16.83 -35.54 5.42
CA GLU A 407 -17.22 -35.05 4.10
C GLU A 407 -18.75 -34.93 4.01
N ASP A 408 -19.27 -33.72 3.94
CA ASP A 408 -20.53 -33.44 3.25
C ASP A 408 -20.31 -32.26 2.30
N ASP A 409 -20.45 -32.53 1.01
CA ASP A 409 -20.41 -31.58 -0.08
C ASP A 409 -21.40 -30.43 0.18
N SER A 410 -20.90 -29.25 0.53
CA SER A 410 -21.66 -28.01 0.35
C SER A 410 -20.71 -26.81 0.27
N ASP A 411 -20.68 -26.16 -0.89
CA ASP A 411 -20.09 -24.84 -1.12
C ASP A 411 -20.39 -23.88 0.04
N GLY A 412 -19.36 -23.56 0.82
CA GLY A 412 -19.43 -22.72 2.02
C GLY A 412 -19.23 -21.25 1.69
N ASP A 413 -20.30 -20.61 1.24
CA ASP A 413 -20.54 -19.17 1.26
C ASP A 413 -20.32 -18.61 2.68
N TRP A 414 -19.25 -17.84 2.88
CA TRP A 414 -18.93 -17.20 4.16
C TRP A 414 -19.67 -15.86 4.31
N SER A 415 -21.00 -15.91 4.29
CA SER A 415 -21.85 -14.76 4.60
C SER A 415 -22.92 -15.10 5.65
N SER A 416 -22.52 -15.09 6.93
CA SER A 416 -23.49 -14.90 8.02
C SER A 416 -22.86 -14.39 9.32
N PHE A 417 -22.59 -13.09 9.36
CA PHE A 417 -22.66 -12.36 10.63
C PHE A 417 -24.11 -11.98 10.87
N LYS A 418 -24.68 -12.54 11.94
CA LYS A 418 -26.08 -12.37 12.36
C LYS A 418 -26.40 -10.91 12.67
N GLU A 419 -27.40 -10.37 11.97
CA GLU A 419 -28.29 -9.35 12.51
C GLU A 419 -29.03 -9.92 13.73
N SER A 420 -29.07 -9.14 14.81
CA SER A 420 -29.91 -9.40 15.97
C SER A 420 -30.96 -8.30 16.09
N GLU A 421 -32.11 -8.53 15.46
CA GLU A 421 -33.44 -8.08 15.88
C GLU A 421 -34.24 -9.39 16.06
N GLU A 422 -35.12 -9.61 17.04
CA GLU A 422 -36.10 -8.76 17.70
C GLU A 422 -36.40 -9.34 19.10
N ASP A 423 -37.05 -8.57 19.96
CA ASP A 423 -38.34 -9.06 20.49
C ASP A 423 -39.19 -7.90 21.02
N GLU A 424 -40.36 -7.78 20.39
CA GLU A 424 -41.46 -6.88 20.68
C GLU A 424 -42.08 -7.16 22.06
N ALA A 425 -42.46 -6.10 22.78
CA ALA A 425 -43.49 -6.17 23.81
C ALA A 425 -44.59 -5.15 23.52
N MET A 426 -45.63 -5.63 22.83
CA MET A 426 -46.93 -4.99 22.67
C MET A 426 -47.59 -4.69 24.02
N VAL A 427 -47.99 -3.43 24.23
CA VAL A 427 -49.07 -3.10 25.16
C VAL A 427 -49.95 -2.02 24.51
N ASP A 428 -51.10 -2.46 23.99
CA ASP A 428 -52.24 -1.61 23.66
C ASP A 428 -52.88 -1.06 24.93
N ALA A 429 -53.25 0.23 24.93
CA ALA A 429 -54.47 0.73 25.57
C ALA A 429 -54.79 2.18 25.12
N GLU A 430 -55.92 2.27 24.41
CA GLU A 430 -56.90 3.38 24.23
C GLU A 430 -56.51 4.85 24.39
#